data_AF-A0A081L8K7-F1
#
_entry.id   AF-A0A081L8K7-F1
#
_cell.length_a   1.000
_cell.length_b   1.000
_cell.length_c   1.000
_cell.angle_alpha   90.00
_cell.angle_beta   90.00
_cell.angle_gamma   90.00
#
_symmetry.space_group_name_H-M   'P 1'
#
loop_
_entity.id
_entity.type
_entity.pdbx_description
1 polymer ?
#
loop_
_entity_poly.entity_id
_entity_poly.type
_entity_poly.pdbx_seq_one_letter_code
_entity_poly.pdbx_strand_id
1 'polypeptide(L)'
;MKKRLHLMLLFTVTVILLAACHQAGQSPSKQDTKEAAYEQWVHRYMDELNEAYENMTDQFISDGHGKIQATEKLAKATKAFDRVIQKGLAHQEVPATYKQADKQLKTGLSSFEKGIDKVEQLLKHPDQEKLFISATHHLQDGLQQTAVFIEEVGHIQQS
;
A
#
# COMPACT_ATOMS: atom_id res chain seq x y z
N MET A 1 -28.54 12.65 -7.12
CA MET A 1 -27.94 13.39 -5.99
C MET A 1 -26.40 13.60 -6.11
N LYS A 2 -25.82 13.67 -7.32
CA LYS A 2 -24.35 13.76 -7.48
C LYS A 2 -23.75 15.19 -7.46
N LYS A 3 -24.57 16.25 -7.53
CA LYS A 3 -24.08 17.65 -7.62
C LYS A 3 -23.90 18.37 -6.27
N ARG A 4 -24.46 17.85 -5.17
CA ARG A 4 -24.29 18.46 -3.83
C ARG A 4 -23.02 18.02 -3.10
N LEU A 5 -22.46 16.85 -3.43
CA LEU A 5 -21.23 16.34 -2.79
C LEU A 5 -19.98 17.14 -3.22
N HIS A 6 -19.95 17.61 -4.46
CA HIS A 6 -18.82 18.39 -4.98
C HIS A 6 -18.75 19.81 -4.40
N LEU A 7 -19.87 20.37 -3.93
CA LEU A 7 -19.88 21.69 -3.30
C LEU A 7 -19.35 21.65 -1.85
N MET A 8 -19.51 20.53 -1.14
CA MET A 8 -18.96 20.37 0.22
C MET A 8 -17.45 20.09 0.20
N LEU A 9 -16.95 19.37 -0.81
CA LEU A 9 -15.51 19.13 -1.01
C LEU A 9 -14.73 20.40 -1.36
N LEU A 10 -15.37 21.37 -2.03
CA LEU A 10 -14.77 22.67 -2.32
C LEU A 10 -14.65 23.59 -1.10
N PHE A 11 -15.41 23.35 -0.03
CA PHE A 11 -15.40 24.21 1.17
C PHE A 11 -14.35 23.79 2.20
N THR A 12 -13.98 22.50 2.25
CA THR A 12 -12.89 22.00 3.11
C THR A 12 -11.50 22.35 2.57
N VAL A 13 -11.33 22.49 1.25
CA VAL A 13 -10.05 22.89 0.65
C VAL A 13 -9.70 24.36 0.92
N THR A 14 -10.69 25.24 1.05
CA THR A 14 -10.45 26.68 1.27
C THR A 14 -10.05 27.04 2.70
N VAL A 15 -10.51 26.28 3.71
CA VAL A 15 -10.15 26.55 5.11
C VAL A 15 -8.72 26.11 5.42
N ILE A 16 -8.23 25.04 4.77
CA ILE A 16 -6.83 24.59 4.88
C ILE A 16 -5.86 25.62 4.25
N LEU A 17 -6.27 26.25 3.14
CA LEU A 17 -5.49 27.31 2.48
C LEU A 17 -5.36 28.60 3.31
N LEU A 18 -6.37 28.93 4.14
CA LEU A 18 -6.33 30.11 5.03
C LEU A 18 -5.49 29.86 6.30
N ALA A 19 -5.44 28.63 6.81
CA ALA A 19 -4.55 28.27 7.92
C ALA A 19 -3.07 28.26 7.49
N ALA A 20 -2.78 27.82 6.27
CA ALA A 20 -1.43 27.89 5.68
C ALA A 20 -0.93 29.32 5.45
N CYS A 21 -1.82 30.31 5.36
CA CYS A 21 -1.45 31.72 5.22
C CYS A 21 -1.14 32.43 6.55
N HIS A 22 -1.40 31.81 7.70
CA HIS A 22 -1.09 32.40 9.02
C HIS A 22 0.28 31.97 9.59
N GLN A 23 0.92 30.94 9.00
CA GLN A 23 2.24 30.45 9.43
C GLN A 23 3.41 30.93 8.54
N ALA A 24 3.17 31.86 7.61
CA ALA A 24 4.17 32.40 6.68
C ALA A 24 5.27 33.29 7.33
N GLY A 25 5.57 33.08 8.61
CA GLY A 25 6.59 33.79 9.37
C GLY A 25 7.65 32.90 10.05
N GLN A 26 7.53 31.57 9.99
CA GLN A 26 8.53 30.65 10.55
C GLN A 26 9.12 29.77 9.44
N SER A 27 10.45 29.74 9.35
CA SER A 27 11.13 28.77 8.49
C SER A 27 10.83 27.36 9.02
N PRO A 28 10.39 26.42 8.16
CA PRO A 28 10.10 25.05 8.59
C PRO A 28 11.33 24.44 9.26
N SER A 29 11.12 23.68 10.33
CA SER A 29 12.21 22.94 10.93
C SER A 29 12.71 21.85 9.97
N LYS A 30 13.97 21.42 10.12
CA LYS A 30 14.51 20.29 9.35
C LYS A 30 13.73 18.99 9.60
N GLN A 31 13.06 18.87 10.75
CA GLN A 31 12.23 17.72 11.08
C GLN A 31 10.92 17.76 10.30
N ASP A 32 10.25 18.92 10.28
CA ASP A 32 8.99 19.13 9.54
C ASP A 32 9.19 18.83 8.05
N THR A 33 10.36 19.18 7.51
CA THR A 33 10.71 18.90 6.11
C THR A 33 10.86 17.40 5.83
N LYS A 34 11.40 16.62 6.78
CA LYS A 34 11.55 15.16 6.64
C LYS A 34 10.22 14.43 6.79
N GLU A 35 9.36 14.90 7.70
CA GLU A 35 8.02 14.35 7.90
C GLU A 35 7.17 14.56 6.65
N ALA A 36 7.11 15.78 6.11
CA ALA A 36 6.38 16.06 4.87
C ALA A 36 6.89 15.23 3.67
N ALA A 37 8.21 15.03 3.56
CA ALA A 37 8.80 14.21 2.50
C ALA A 37 8.40 12.72 2.64
N TYR A 38 8.40 12.21 3.86
CA TYR A 38 7.97 10.84 4.15
C TYR A 38 6.48 10.65 3.85
N GLU A 39 5.61 11.59 4.25
CA GLU A 39 4.18 11.52 3.93
C GLU A 39 3.89 11.53 2.43
N GLN A 40 4.58 12.40 1.69
CA GLN A 40 4.46 12.42 0.24
C GLN A 40 4.95 11.11 -0.39
N TRP A 41 5.99 10.50 0.18
CA TRP A 41 6.43 9.18 -0.22
C TRP A 41 5.38 8.11 0.08
N VAL A 42 4.82 8.09 1.29
CA VAL A 42 3.77 7.15 1.72
C VAL A 42 2.57 7.21 0.77
N HIS A 43 2.06 8.40 0.45
CA HIS A 43 0.92 8.53 -0.45
C HIS A 43 1.20 7.92 -1.83
N ARG A 44 2.32 8.31 -2.47
CA ARG A 44 2.69 7.75 -3.77
C ARG A 44 2.91 6.24 -3.72
N TYR A 45 3.52 5.76 -2.63
CA TYR A 45 3.84 4.36 -2.47
C TYR A 45 2.59 3.50 -2.23
N MET A 46 1.62 3.98 -1.46
CA MET A 46 0.34 3.28 -1.26
C MET A 46 -0.46 3.17 -2.56
N ASP A 47 -0.49 4.24 -3.37
CA ASP A 47 -1.16 4.21 -4.68
C ASP A 47 -0.53 3.15 -5.59
N GLU A 48 0.81 3.14 -5.68
CA GLU A 48 1.57 2.17 -6.49
C GLU A 48 1.41 0.73 -5.97
N LEU A 49 1.39 0.54 -4.66
CA LEU A 49 1.19 -0.76 -4.03
C LEU A 49 -0.23 -1.29 -4.32
N ASN A 50 -1.24 -0.44 -4.20
CA ASN A 50 -2.63 -0.80 -4.48
C ASN A 50 -2.81 -1.15 -5.97
N GLU A 51 -2.31 -0.31 -6.87
CA GLU A 51 -2.38 -0.57 -8.32
C GLU A 51 -1.70 -1.89 -8.69
N ALA A 52 -0.51 -2.16 -8.15
CA ALA A 52 0.20 -3.40 -8.45
C ALA A 52 -0.50 -4.63 -7.86
N TYR A 53 -1.07 -4.51 -6.65
CA TYR A 53 -1.89 -5.56 -6.04
C TYR A 53 -3.12 -5.88 -6.88
N GLU A 54 -3.93 -4.87 -7.21
CA GLU A 54 -5.15 -5.01 -8.03
C GLU A 54 -4.83 -5.64 -9.39
N ASN A 55 -3.81 -5.13 -10.08
CA ASN A 55 -3.38 -5.66 -11.37
C ASN A 55 -3.00 -7.14 -11.29
N MET A 56 -2.33 -7.58 -10.20
CA MET A 56 -2.00 -8.99 -10.01
C MET A 56 -3.26 -9.81 -9.72
N THR A 57 -4.12 -9.36 -8.80
CA THR A 57 -5.34 -10.09 -8.42
C THR A 57 -6.32 -10.23 -9.59
N ASP A 58 -6.39 -9.25 -10.48
CA ASP A 58 -7.23 -9.31 -11.68
C ASP A 58 -6.79 -10.39 -12.67
N GLN A 59 -5.54 -10.85 -12.60
CA GLN A 59 -5.06 -11.95 -13.42
C GLN A 59 -5.34 -13.33 -12.81
N PHE A 60 -5.87 -13.40 -11.58
CA PHE A 60 -6.25 -14.68 -10.97
C PHE A 60 -7.54 -15.21 -11.59
N ILE A 61 -7.39 -16.16 -12.51
CA ILE A 61 -8.50 -16.95 -13.02
C ILE A 61 -8.44 -18.32 -12.34
N SER A 62 -9.29 -18.51 -11.33
CA SER A 62 -9.48 -19.79 -10.63
C SER A 62 -10.66 -20.55 -11.25
N ASP A 63 -10.55 -21.88 -11.36
CA ASP A 63 -11.67 -22.73 -11.77
C ASP A 63 -12.65 -23.07 -10.62
N GLY A 64 -12.44 -22.49 -9.43
CA GLY A 64 -13.25 -22.74 -8.24
C GLY A 64 -12.81 -23.95 -7.42
N HIS A 65 -11.81 -24.71 -7.88
CA HIS A 65 -11.25 -25.88 -7.18
C HIS A 65 -9.79 -25.66 -6.74
N GLY A 66 -9.38 -24.40 -6.58
CA GLY A 66 -8.03 -24.04 -6.17
C GLY A 66 -6.97 -24.18 -7.27
N LYS A 67 -7.40 -24.43 -8.52
CA LYS A 67 -6.53 -24.41 -9.68
C LYS A 67 -6.55 -23.04 -10.34
N ILE A 68 -5.37 -22.49 -10.57
CA ILE A 68 -5.22 -21.22 -11.29
C ILE A 68 -4.77 -21.45 -12.73
N GLN A 69 -5.17 -20.55 -13.63
CA GLN A 69 -4.57 -20.51 -14.96
C GLN A 69 -3.18 -19.87 -14.89
N ALA A 70 -2.14 -20.68 -15.14
CA ALA A 70 -0.77 -20.19 -15.27
C ALA A 70 -0.61 -19.44 -16.59
N THR A 71 -0.81 -18.13 -16.56
CA THR A 71 -0.70 -17.25 -17.74
C THR A 71 0.54 -16.36 -17.66
N GLU A 72 1.05 -15.94 -18.83
CA GLU A 72 2.14 -14.96 -18.90
C GLU A 72 1.76 -13.62 -18.24
N LYS A 73 0.47 -13.23 -18.31
CA LYS A 73 -0.04 -12.01 -17.68
C LYS A 73 0.07 -12.08 -16.16
N LEU A 74 -0.37 -13.18 -15.54
CA LEU A 74 -0.24 -13.39 -14.10
C LEU A 74 1.23 -13.37 -13.68
N ALA A 75 2.10 -14.09 -14.39
CA ALA A 75 3.53 -14.09 -14.09
C ALA A 75 4.19 -12.69 -14.16
N LYS A 76 3.78 -11.87 -15.15
CA LYS A 76 4.25 -10.48 -15.27
C LYS A 76 3.73 -9.61 -14.14
N ALA A 77 2.44 -9.73 -13.80
CA ALA A 77 1.83 -8.94 -12.75
C ALA A 77 2.38 -9.30 -11.36
N THR A 78 2.62 -10.58 -11.07
CA THR A 78 3.27 -11.04 -9.83
C THR A 78 4.67 -10.42 -9.68
N LYS A 79 5.47 -10.40 -10.75
CA LYS A 79 6.79 -9.75 -10.73
C LYS A 79 6.72 -8.24 -10.58
N ALA A 80 5.70 -7.60 -11.14
CA ALA A 80 5.50 -6.15 -10.96
C ALA A 80 5.17 -5.83 -9.51
N PHE A 81 4.28 -6.61 -8.89
CA PHE A 81 3.92 -6.46 -7.48
C PHE A 81 5.12 -6.69 -6.55
N ASP A 82 5.91 -7.73 -6.80
CA ASP A 82 7.16 -8.00 -6.06
C ASP A 82 8.10 -6.78 -6.06
N ARG A 83 8.33 -6.15 -7.22
CA ARG A 83 9.20 -4.97 -7.32
C ARG A 83 8.70 -3.81 -6.47
N VAL A 84 7.39 -3.60 -6.41
CA VAL A 84 6.81 -2.54 -5.58
C VAL A 84 7.02 -2.85 -4.10
N ILE A 85 6.80 -4.09 -3.67
CA ILE A 85 7.08 -4.52 -2.29
C ILE A 85 8.55 -4.29 -1.92
N GLN A 86 9.49 -4.70 -2.79
CA GLN A 86 10.92 -4.49 -2.55
C GLN A 86 11.27 -3.00 -2.43
N LYS A 87 10.60 -2.12 -3.19
CA LYS A 87 10.79 -0.66 -3.09
C LYS A 87 10.38 -0.13 -1.71
N GLY A 88 9.28 -0.63 -1.13
CA GLY A 88 8.88 -0.27 0.23
C GLY A 88 9.82 -0.81 1.29
N LEU A 89 10.24 -2.07 1.18
CA LEU A 89 11.17 -2.69 2.13
C LEU A 89 12.54 -2.02 2.13
N ALA A 90 12.99 -1.53 0.97
CA ALA A 90 14.24 -0.82 0.82
C ALA A 90 14.20 0.65 1.29
N HIS A 91 13.04 1.20 1.65
CA HIS A 91 12.92 2.58 2.09
C HIS A 91 13.53 2.78 3.49
N GLN A 92 14.48 3.72 3.60
CA GLN A 92 15.27 3.96 4.82
C GLN A 92 14.99 5.32 5.49
N GLU A 93 14.40 6.28 4.77
CA GLU A 93 14.24 7.65 5.25
C GLU A 93 12.97 7.83 6.09
N VAL A 94 12.92 7.15 7.24
CA VAL A 94 11.77 7.13 8.14
C VAL A 94 11.97 8.12 9.29
N PRO A 95 11.17 9.20 9.40
CA PRO A 95 11.21 10.11 10.55
C PRO A 95 10.85 9.39 11.85
N ALA A 96 11.37 9.88 12.98
CA ALA A 96 11.17 9.25 14.29
C ALA A 96 9.69 9.04 14.64
N THR A 97 8.85 10.03 14.31
CA THR A 97 7.41 10.06 14.52
C THR A 97 6.69 8.89 13.84
N TYR A 98 7.18 8.42 12.68
CA TYR A 98 6.53 7.36 11.88
C TYR A 98 7.17 5.98 12.05
N LYS A 99 8.19 5.82 12.90
CA LYS A 99 8.92 4.53 13.02
C LYS A 99 8.03 3.34 13.37
N GLN A 100 7.03 3.55 14.23
CA GLN A 100 6.10 2.49 14.60
C GLN A 100 5.19 2.11 13.42
N ALA A 101 4.63 3.10 12.74
CA ALA A 101 3.82 2.91 11.54
C ALA A 101 4.62 2.19 10.43
N ASP A 102 5.86 2.64 10.16
CA ASP A 102 6.75 1.99 9.18
C ASP A 102 7.03 0.52 9.50
N LYS A 103 7.11 0.16 10.80
CA LYS A 103 7.26 -1.24 11.21
C LYS A 103 6.03 -2.07 10.83
N GLN A 104 4.82 -1.52 10.96
CA GLN A 104 3.60 -2.20 10.52
C GLN A 104 3.57 -2.34 9.01
N LEU A 105 3.95 -1.30 8.28
CA LEU A 105 4.09 -1.36 6.83
C LEU A 105 5.03 -2.51 6.44
N LYS A 106 6.24 -2.56 7.00
CA LYS A 106 7.22 -3.64 6.72
C LYS A 106 6.70 -5.02 7.08
N THR A 107 5.90 -5.14 8.12
CA THR A 107 5.23 -6.41 8.49
C THR A 107 4.24 -6.83 7.42
N GLY A 108 3.41 -5.91 6.91
CA GLY A 108 2.49 -6.17 5.81
C GLY A 108 3.20 -6.52 4.50
N LEU A 109 4.24 -5.76 4.15
CA LEU A 109 5.07 -6.03 2.98
C LEU A 109 5.71 -7.42 3.02
N SER A 110 6.24 -7.84 4.17
CA SER A 110 6.80 -9.19 4.33
C SER A 110 5.74 -10.30 4.20
N SER A 111 4.49 -10.04 4.62
CA SER A 111 3.39 -10.97 4.36
C SER A 111 3.08 -11.06 2.86
N PHE A 112 3.10 -9.94 2.13
CA PHE A 112 2.95 -9.96 0.68
C PHE A 112 4.07 -10.72 -0.03
N GLU A 113 5.34 -10.57 0.37
CA GLU A 113 6.46 -11.37 -0.17
C GLU A 113 6.18 -12.87 -0.05
N LYS A 114 5.77 -13.33 1.14
CA LYS A 114 5.40 -14.74 1.36
C LYS A 114 4.26 -15.17 0.45
N GLY A 115 3.27 -14.30 0.25
CA GLY A 115 2.16 -14.53 -0.67
C GLY A 115 2.67 -14.73 -2.10
N ILE A 116 3.48 -13.80 -2.60
CA ILE A 116 4.11 -13.86 -3.93
C ILE A 116 4.91 -15.15 -4.11
N ASP A 117 5.74 -15.53 -3.14
CA ASP A 117 6.50 -16.78 -3.21
C ASP A 117 5.61 -18.00 -3.44
N LYS A 118 4.40 -18.01 -2.86
CA LYS A 118 3.41 -19.07 -3.10
C LYS A 118 2.77 -18.94 -4.47
N VAL A 119 2.48 -17.73 -4.95
CA VAL A 119 1.97 -17.49 -6.30
C VAL A 119 2.97 -17.96 -7.36
N GLU A 120 4.26 -17.68 -7.18
CA GLU A 120 5.30 -18.16 -8.09
C GLU A 120 5.42 -19.69 -8.11
N GLN A 121 5.17 -20.34 -6.98
CA GLN A 121 5.09 -21.80 -6.91
C GLN A 121 3.84 -22.33 -7.60
N LEU A 122 2.68 -21.67 -7.44
CA LEU A 122 1.44 -22.02 -8.13
C LEU A 122 1.58 -21.88 -9.65
N LEU A 123 2.30 -20.87 -10.15
CA LEU A 123 2.57 -20.72 -11.58
C LEU A 123 3.32 -21.92 -12.17
N LYS A 124 4.10 -22.65 -11.35
CA LYS A 124 4.81 -23.88 -11.74
C LYS A 124 3.97 -25.14 -11.51
N HIS A 125 3.10 -25.10 -10.50
CA HIS A 125 2.26 -26.22 -10.06
C HIS A 125 0.81 -25.76 -9.83
N PRO A 126 0.05 -25.47 -10.91
CA PRO A 126 -1.22 -24.75 -10.82
C PRO A 126 -2.34 -25.51 -10.11
N ASP A 127 -2.23 -26.83 -9.95
CA ASP A 127 -3.26 -27.69 -9.36
C ASP A 127 -3.13 -27.85 -7.83
N GLN A 128 -2.27 -27.06 -7.17
CA GLN A 128 -1.96 -27.19 -5.74
C GLN A 128 -2.86 -26.30 -4.87
N GLU A 129 -4.05 -26.80 -4.52
CA GLU A 129 -5.03 -26.07 -3.69
C GLU A 129 -4.44 -25.53 -2.37
N LYS A 130 -3.58 -26.31 -1.69
CA LYS A 130 -2.91 -25.87 -0.46
C LYS A 130 -2.01 -24.64 -0.67
N LEU A 131 -1.33 -24.57 -1.81
CA LEU A 131 -0.52 -23.40 -2.16
C LEU A 131 -1.42 -22.20 -2.45
N PHE A 132 -2.56 -22.40 -3.10
CA PHE A 132 -3.54 -21.34 -3.39
C PHE A 132 -4.12 -20.74 -2.10
N ILE A 133 -4.56 -21.59 -1.17
CA ILE A 133 -5.04 -21.17 0.15
C ILE A 133 -3.95 -20.41 0.90
N SER A 134 -2.71 -20.96 0.93
CA SER A 134 -1.58 -20.32 1.60
C SER A 134 -1.21 -18.95 0.99
N ALA A 135 -1.23 -18.83 -0.34
CA ALA A 135 -1.01 -17.57 -1.04
C ALA A 135 -2.06 -16.53 -0.62
N THR A 136 -3.34 -16.93 -0.68
CA THR A 136 -4.47 -16.05 -0.34
C THR A 136 -4.38 -15.56 1.09
N HIS A 137 -4.06 -16.44 2.03
CA HIS A 137 -3.91 -16.08 3.44
C HIS A 137 -2.82 -15.01 3.65
N HIS A 138 -1.63 -15.20 3.08
CA HIS A 138 -0.55 -14.23 3.20
C HIS A 138 -0.85 -12.89 2.51
N LEU A 139 -1.56 -12.91 1.38
CA LEU A 139 -2.01 -11.68 0.72
C LEU A 139 -3.05 -10.93 1.58
N GLN A 140 -3.97 -11.65 2.24
CA GLN A 140 -4.93 -11.05 3.17
C GLN A 140 -4.25 -10.47 4.42
N ASP A 141 -3.28 -11.19 4.99
CA ASP A 141 -2.48 -10.70 6.12
C ASP A 141 -1.74 -9.41 5.72
N GLY A 142 -1.15 -9.36 4.52
CA GLY A 142 -0.46 -8.18 4.00
C GLY A 142 -1.39 -6.96 3.90
N LEU A 143 -2.61 -7.15 3.38
CA LEU A 143 -3.63 -6.10 3.32
C LEU A 143 -4.01 -5.60 4.71
N GLN A 144 -4.27 -6.52 5.65
CA GLN A 144 -4.67 -6.16 7.00
C GLN A 144 -3.61 -5.33 7.71
N GLN A 145 -2.33 -5.74 7.63
CA GLN A 145 -1.24 -4.99 8.26
C GLN A 145 -0.99 -3.64 7.59
N THR A 146 -1.14 -3.56 6.26
CA THR A 146 -1.03 -2.29 5.53
C THR A 146 -2.17 -1.34 5.89
N ALA A 147 -3.38 -1.85 6.15
CA ALA A 147 -4.50 -1.04 6.63
C ALA A 147 -4.23 -0.46 8.04
N VAL A 148 -3.67 -1.27 8.95
CA VAL A 148 -3.23 -0.78 10.29
C VAL A 148 -2.19 0.32 10.15
N PHE A 149 -1.23 0.17 9.22
CA PHE A 149 -0.26 1.22 8.93
C PHE A 149 -0.94 2.54 8.48
N ILE A 150 -1.88 2.48 7.53
CA ILE A 150 -2.60 3.66 7.02
C ILE A 150 -3.36 4.35 8.17
N GLU A 151 -4.00 3.56 9.03
CA GLU A 151 -4.68 4.06 10.21
C GLU A 151 -3.70 4.76 11.17
N GLU A 152 -2.56 4.16 11.49
CA GLU A 152 -1.53 4.77 12.36
C GLU A 152 -0.99 6.08 11.77
N VAL A 153 -0.73 6.15 10.46
CA VAL A 153 -0.33 7.39 9.77
C VAL A 153 -1.41 8.46 9.89
N GLY A 154 -2.67 8.11 9.68
CA GLY A 154 -3.79 9.04 9.80
C GLY A 154 -3.94 9.62 11.22
N HIS A 155 -3.68 8.82 12.25
CA HIS A 155 -3.67 9.30 13.64
C HIS A 155 -2.53 10.29 13.90
N ILE A 156 -1.33 10.01 13.39
CA ILE A 156 -0.17 10.91 13.54
C ILE A 156 -0.45 12.28 12.90
N GLN A 157 -1.10 12.28 11.73
CA GLN A 157 -1.43 13.50 10.98
C GLN A 157 -2.49 14.39 11.62
N GLN A 158 -3.32 13.82 12.49
CA GLN A 158 -4.40 14.53 13.19
C GLN A 158 -3.99 15.05 14.57
N SER A 159 -2.82 14.61 15.08
CA SER A 159 -2.26 15.02 16.38
C SER A 159 -1.49 16.32 16.32
#